data_AF-A0A8J3IFI0-F1
#
_entry.id   AF-A0A8J3IFI0-F1
#
_cell.length_a   1.000
_cell.length_b   1.000
_cell.length_c   1.000
_cell.angle_alpha   90.00
_cell.angle_beta   90.00
_cell.angle_gamma   90.00
#
_symmetry.space_group_name_H-M   'P 1'
#
loop_
_entity.id
_entity.type
_entity.pdbx_description
1 polymer ?
#
loop_
_entity_poly.entity_id
_entity_poly.type
_entity_poly.pdbx_seq_one_letter_code
_entity_poly.pdbx_strand_id
1 'polypeptide(L)'
;MNRAQMKPDATPFAVSDEEQNYTDTLHLTPHRLEPEQTTADILTLITQLCGGIDLHTHTNDRDILCFCLHHLFLSIEALSRMLCRAFSEEISSAETQSASIWQMKQHRATWTYLREIKQALERVEPLCQLLNDASYAILISLATSTASVPLQTIPTIPDTSFAIHLYCEQFLSALTPRLNGWLQCLVQPATFRYRFAHLFSATPTLLQIDNTISRLLKCACSLFRDTLPELSTAQQEEITALLLDLMQKVDLMLQQIDMIMVPLHTLSKQFALGAEMR
;
A
#
# COMPACT_ATOMS: atom_id res chain seq x y z
N MET A 1 -31.52 -48.05 -43.50
CA MET A 1 -30.73 -47.21 -42.58
C MET A 1 -31.46 -47.18 -41.24
N ASN A 2 -30.93 -47.90 -40.26
CA ASN A 2 -31.58 -48.20 -38.98
C ASN A 2 -31.41 -47.06 -37.98
N ARG A 3 -32.53 -46.66 -37.36
CA ARG A 3 -32.62 -45.60 -36.35
C ARG A 3 -32.61 -46.28 -34.98
N ALA A 4 -31.46 -46.24 -34.29
CA ALA A 4 -31.34 -46.77 -32.93
C ALA A 4 -31.96 -45.77 -31.94
N GLN A 5 -33.01 -46.21 -31.24
CA GLN A 5 -33.60 -45.53 -30.09
C GLN A 5 -32.75 -45.82 -28.86
N MET A 6 -32.15 -44.78 -28.28
CA MET A 6 -31.54 -44.81 -26.96
C MET A 6 -32.58 -44.37 -25.92
N LYS A 7 -32.78 -45.23 -24.92
CA LYS A 7 -33.72 -45.10 -23.80
C LYS A 7 -32.89 -44.63 -22.59
N PRO A 8 -33.22 -43.53 -21.91
CA PRO A 8 -32.53 -43.13 -20.69
C PRO A 8 -33.12 -43.84 -19.48
N ASP A 9 -32.26 -44.56 -18.75
CA ASP A 9 -32.53 -45.10 -17.41
C ASP A 9 -32.48 -43.96 -16.39
N ALA A 10 -33.56 -43.82 -15.63
CA ALA A 10 -33.65 -42.93 -14.48
C ALA A 10 -33.36 -43.73 -13.20
N THR A 11 -32.21 -43.49 -12.59
CA THR A 11 -31.90 -43.92 -11.23
C THR A 11 -32.36 -42.83 -10.24
N PRO A 12 -33.13 -43.17 -9.19
CA PRO A 12 -33.47 -42.23 -8.13
C PRO A 12 -32.32 -42.18 -7.12
N PHE A 13 -31.65 -41.04 -7.03
CA PHE A 13 -30.74 -40.76 -5.91
C PHE A 13 -31.58 -40.35 -4.70
N ALA A 14 -31.45 -41.13 -3.62
CA ALA A 14 -31.96 -40.80 -2.31
C ALA A 14 -31.28 -39.53 -1.80
N VAL A 15 -32.09 -38.53 -1.45
CA VAL A 15 -31.68 -37.33 -0.74
C VAL A 15 -31.58 -37.71 0.73
N SER A 16 -30.36 -37.73 1.26
CA SER A 16 -30.12 -37.82 2.70
C SER A 16 -30.26 -36.44 3.32
N ASP A 17 -31.33 -36.27 4.12
CA ASP A 17 -31.57 -35.13 5.00
C ASP A 17 -30.63 -35.20 6.21
N GLU A 18 -29.38 -34.73 6.09
CA GLU A 18 -28.51 -34.44 7.24
C GLU A 18 -27.61 -33.23 6.93
N GLU A 19 -28.16 -32.01 6.98
CA GLU A 19 -27.37 -30.78 7.05
C GLU A 19 -28.12 -29.70 7.83
N GLN A 20 -28.22 -29.90 9.15
CA GLN A 20 -28.65 -28.88 10.11
C GLN A 20 -27.64 -28.84 11.26
N ASN A 21 -26.52 -28.13 11.06
CA ASN A 21 -25.86 -27.35 12.12
C ASN A 21 -24.62 -26.63 11.58
N TYR A 22 -24.34 -25.45 12.15
CA TYR A 22 -23.23 -24.54 11.87
C TYR A 22 -23.43 -23.47 10.78
N THR A 23 -24.37 -22.56 11.04
CA THR A 23 -24.16 -21.12 10.73
C THR A 23 -24.01 -20.36 12.04
N ASP A 24 -22.94 -20.64 12.78
CA ASP A 24 -22.45 -19.74 13.82
C ASP A 24 -21.73 -18.59 13.12
N THR A 25 -22.54 -17.69 12.57
CA THR A 25 -22.07 -16.46 11.93
C THR A 25 -21.64 -15.56 13.07
N LEU A 26 -20.36 -15.68 13.46
CA LEU A 26 -19.67 -14.73 14.32
C LEU A 26 -19.86 -13.33 13.70
N HIS A 27 -20.87 -12.63 14.18
CA HIS A 27 -21.05 -11.20 14.05
C HIS A 27 -19.90 -10.55 14.85
N LEU A 28 -18.69 -10.61 14.29
CA LEU A 28 -17.62 -9.67 14.60
C LEU A 28 -18.15 -8.32 14.13
N THR A 29 -18.84 -7.61 15.03
CA THR A 29 -19.08 -6.19 14.90
C THR A 29 -17.71 -5.55 14.67
N PRO A 30 -17.45 -4.96 13.49
CA PRO A 30 -16.16 -4.33 13.24
C PRO A 30 -16.03 -3.21 14.27
N HIS A 31 -15.12 -3.39 15.23
CA HIS A 31 -14.73 -2.36 16.17
C HIS A 31 -14.28 -1.17 15.33
N ARG A 32 -15.15 -0.16 15.25
CA ARG A 32 -14.90 1.09 14.55
C ARG A 32 -13.92 1.89 15.41
N LEU A 33 -12.64 1.52 15.32
CA LEU A 33 -11.56 2.33 15.88
C LEU A 33 -11.61 3.69 15.18
N GLU A 34 -11.73 4.75 15.98
CA GLU A 34 -11.73 6.12 15.48
C GLU A 34 -10.38 6.38 14.76
N PRO A 35 -10.39 6.72 13.46
CA PRO A 35 -9.20 6.73 12.60
C PRO A 35 -8.15 7.78 13.01
N GLU A 36 -8.53 8.78 13.80
CA GLU A 36 -7.64 9.84 14.26
C GLU A 36 -6.67 9.34 15.35
N GLN A 37 -7.15 8.54 16.30
CA GLN A 37 -6.33 8.01 17.39
C GLN A 37 -5.20 7.12 16.84
N THR A 38 -5.53 6.27 15.87
CA THR A 38 -4.58 5.32 15.27
C THR A 38 -3.48 5.99 14.47
N THR A 39 -3.66 7.24 14.05
CA THR A 39 -2.64 7.98 13.27
C THR A 39 -1.57 8.56 14.18
N ALA A 40 -1.96 9.11 15.34
CA ALA A 40 -1.03 9.59 16.36
C ALA A 40 -0.20 8.44 16.97
N ASP A 41 -0.82 7.28 17.16
CA ASP A 41 -0.13 6.08 17.65
C ASP A 41 0.98 5.67 16.68
N ILE A 42 0.71 5.61 15.36
CA ILE A 42 1.73 5.26 14.36
C ILE A 42 2.84 6.29 14.28
N LEU A 43 2.55 7.59 14.39
CA LEU A 43 3.59 8.62 14.44
C LEU A 43 4.53 8.39 15.62
N THR A 44 3.95 8.14 16.79
CA THR A 44 4.71 7.90 18.03
C THR A 44 5.59 6.66 17.86
N LEU A 45 5.04 5.60 17.28
CA LEU A 45 5.76 4.35 17.07
C LEU A 45 6.89 4.51 16.04
N ILE A 46 6.67 5.17 14.89
CA ILE A 46 7.74 5.45 13.91
C ILE A 46 8.84 6.32 14.54
N THR A 47 8.47 7.32 15.34
CA THR A 47 9.43 8.20 16.02
C THR A 47 10.26 7.43 17.04
N GLN A 48 9.64 6.56 17.83
CA GLN A 48 10.33 5.69 18.80
C GLN A 48 11.25 4.70 18.10
N LEU A 49 10.80 4.12 17.00
CA LEU A 49 11.53 3.15 16.20
C LEU A 49 12.78 3.78 15.58
N CYS A 50 12.63 4.98 15.01
CA CYS A 50 13.77 5.81 14.63
C CYS A 50 14.68 6.19 15.79
N GLY A 51 14.13 6.43 16.98
CA GLY A 51 14.89 6.81 18.16
C GLY A 51 15.89 5.72 18.61
N GLY A 52 15.60 4.45 18.29
CA GLY A 52 16.51 3.32 18.52
C GLY A 52 17.73 3.30 17.61
N ILE A 53 17.71 4.07 16.51
CA ILE A 53 18.86 4.29 15.65
C ILE A 53 19.79 5.29 16.36
N ASP A 54 20.58 4.80 17.32
CA ASP A 54 21.60 5.57 18.05
C ASP A 54 22.87 5.73 17.20
N LEU A 55 22.67 6.29 16.01
CA LEU A 55 23.76 6.66 15.15
C LEU A 55 24.26 8.02 15.61
N HIS A 56 25.58 8.17 15.74
CA HIS A 56 26.24 9.48 15.85
C HIS A 56 26.04 10.37 14.59
N THR A 57 25.07 10.04 13.75
CA THR A 57 24.58 10.85 12.63
C THR A 57 24.04 12.17 13.14
N HIS A 58 24.10 13.18 12.28
CA HIS A 58 23.43 14.45 12.52
C HIS A 58 21.95 14.21 12.82
N THR A 59 21.47 14.75 13.94
CA THR A 59 20.07 14.63 14.40
C THR A 59 19.07 14.97 13.28
N ASN A 60 19.45 15.88 12.39
CA ASN A 60 18.64 16.31 11.26
C ASN A 60 18.32 15.18 10.27
N ASP A 61 19.28 14.31 9.91
CA ASP A 61 19.06 13.28 8.89
C ASP A 61 18.10 12.20 9.38
N ARG A 62 18.21 11.87 10.69
CA ARG A 62 17.28 10.97 11.35
C ARG A 62 15.88 11.57 11.40
N ASP A 63 15.75 12.85 11.76
CA ASP A 63 14.44 13.50 11.82
C ASP A 63 13.78 13.55 10.43
N ILE A 64 14.57 13.80 9.38
CA ILE A 64 14.10 13.73 7.97
C ILE A 64 13.67 12.31 7.61
N LEU A 65 14.44 11.28 7.97
CA LEU A 65 14.09 9.87 7.75
C LEU A 65 12.73 9.54 8.36
N CYS A 66 12.51 9.89 9.62
CA CYS A 66 11.25 9.61 10.32
C CYS A 66 10.07 10.38 9.73
N PHE A 67 10.29 11.66 9.41
CA PHE A 67 9.31 12.48 8.72
C PHE A 67 8.88 11.82 7.41
N CYS A 68 9.83 11.38 6.58
CA CYS A 68 9.55 10.74 5.31
C CYS A 68 8.78 9.43 5.48
N LEU A 69 9.23 8.55 6.37
CA LEU A 69 8.58 7.27 6.63
C LEU A 69 7.13 7.45 7.10
N HIS A 70 6.90 8.39 8.02
CA HIS A 70 5.56 8.70 8.51
C HIS A 70 4.65 9.21 7.40
N HIS A 71 5.08 10.22 6.65
CA HIS A 71 4.26 10.80 5.58
C HIS A 71 4.07 9.83 4.41
N LEU A 72 5.07 8.99 4.13
CA LEU A 72 4.97 7.94 3.13
C LEU A 72 3.91 6.91 3.52
N PHE A 73 3.90 6.46 4.78
CA PHE A 73 2.89 5.53 5.29
C PHE A 73 1.47 6.09 5.10
N LEU A 74 1.24 7.33 5.52
CA LEU A 74 -0.07 7.98 5.40
C LEU A 74 -0.49 8.18 3.94
N SER A 75 0.45 8.55 3.08
CA SER A 75 0.19 8.79 1.66
C SER A 75 -0.18 7.49 0.93
N ILE A 76 0.53 6.40 1.21
CA ILE A 76 0.23 5.07 0.65
C ILE A 76 -1.10 4.53 1.17
N GLU A 77 -1.41 4.76 2.45
CA GLU A 77 -2.71 4.37 2.98
C GLU A 77 -3.85 5.16 2.35
N ALA A 78 -3.70 6.48 2.19
CA ALA A 78 -4.71 7.29 1.53
C ALA A 78 -4.93 6.80 0.09
N LEU A 79 -3.85 6.49 -0.63
CA LEU A 79 -3.89 5.89 -1.96
C LEU A 79 -4.63 4.55 -1.96
N SER A 80 -4.32 3.63 -1.03
CA SER A 80 -4.98 2.32 -0.97
C SER A 80 -6.49 2.45 -0.67
N ARG A 81 -6.88 3.37 0.22
CA ARG A 81 -8.29 3.67 0.51
C ARG A 81 -9.03 4.24 -0.71
N MET A 82 -8.42 5.16 -1.46
CA MET A 82 -9.01 5.71 -2.67
C MET A 82 -9.24 4.62 -3.73
N LEU A 83 -8.25 3.76 -3.94
CA LEU A 83 -8.36 2.61 -4.84
C LEU A 83 -9.53 1.71 -4.42
N CYS A 84 -9.59 1.32 -3.15
CA CYS A 84 -10.67 0.49 -2.60
C CYS A 84 -12.08 1.09 -2.84
N ARG A 85 -12.27 2.39 -2.58
CA ARG A 85 -13.57 3.06 -2.70
C ARG A 85 -14.06 3.11 -4.14
N ALA A 86 -13.17 3.45 -5.06
CA ALA A 86 -13.55 3.66 -6.45
C ALA A 86 -14.01 2.39 -7.17
N PHE A 87 -13.61 1.23 -6.66
CA PHE A 87 -14.05 -0.08 -7.17
C PHE A 87 -15.34 -0.59 -6.49
N SER A 88 -15.68 -0.05 -5.32
CA SER A 88 -16.86 -0.49 -4.55
C SER A 88 -18.15 0.22 -4.98
N GLU A 89 -18.10 1.51 -5.32
CA GLU A 89 -19.31 2.34 -5.54
C GLU A 89 -20.04 2.07 -6.86
N GLU A 90 -19.39 1.40 -7.84
CA GLU A 90 -19.92 1.26 -9.20
C GLU A 90 -20.99 0.15 -9.33
N ILE A 91 -21.09 -0.75 -8.34
CA ILE A 91 -22.03 -1.89 -8.38
C ILE A 91 -23.47 -1.47 -8.05
N SER A 92 -23.67 -0.35 -7.35
CA SER A 92 -24.96 -0.04 -6.72
C SER A 92 -25.88 0.92 -7.48
N SER A 93 -25.47 1.47 -8.64
CA SER A 93 -26.19 2.62 -9.28
C SER A 93 -26.97 2.30 -10.57
N ALA A 94 -27.26 1.04 -10.88
CA ALA A 94 -27.80 0.65 -12.20
C ALA A 94 -29.30 0.97 -12.43
N GLU A 95 -30.05 1.50 -11.46
CA GLU A 95 -31.51 1.61 -11.58
C GLU A 95 -32.01 3.04 -11.87
N THR A 96 -32.54 3.22 -13.09
CA THR A 96 -33.64 4.16 -13.45
C THR A 96 -33.36 5.65 -13.73
N GLN A 97 -32.15 6.05 -14.18
CA GLN A 97 -31.91 7.42 -14.69
C GLN A 97 -31.66 7.50 -16.20
N SER A 98 -32.06 8.62 -16.81
CA SER A 98 -31.85 8.87 -18.25
C SER A 98 -30.38 8.72 -18.62
N ALA A 99 -30.09 7.90 -19.66
CA ALA A 99 -28.74 7.49 -20.03
C ALA A 99 -27.74 8.64 -20.22
N SER A 100 -28.17 9.79 -20.77
CA SER A 100 -27.27 10.93 -21.03
C SER A 100 -26.78 11.63 -19.77
N ILE A 101 -27.66 11.91 -18.80
CA ILE A 101 -27.28 12.59 -17.55
C ILE A 101 -26.39 11.68 -16.70
N TRP A 102 -26.71 10.38 -16.68
CA TRP A 102 -25.94 9.40 -15.93
C TRP A 102 -24.51 9.26 -16.49
N GLN A 103 -24.34 9.21 -17.82
CA GLN A 103 -23.03 9.19 -18.45
C GLN A 103 -22.18 10.42 -18.09
N MET A 104 -22.74 11.63 -18.09
CA MET A 104 -21.99 12.84 -17.71
C MET A 104 -21.54 12.80 -16.24
N LYS A 105 -22.42 12.37 -15.33
CA LYS A 105 -22.09 12.25 -13.91
C LYS A 105 -20.99 11.20 -13.68
N GLN A 106 -21.10 10.03 -14.31
CA GLN A 106 -20.10 8.97 -14.22
C GLN A 106 -18.76 9.47 -14.77
N HIS A 107 -18.78 10.10 -15.95
CA HIS A 107 -17.60 10.63 -16.61
C HIS A 107 -16.87 11.66 -15.72
N ARG A 108 -17.60 12.61 -15.11
CA ARG A 108 -17.03 13.58 -14.17
C ARG A 108 -16.49 12.91 -12.91
N ALA A 109 -17.20 11.92 -12.35
CA ALA A 109 -16.77 11.18 -11.18
C ALA A 109 -15.46 10.42 -11.45
N THR A 110 -15.37 9.72 -12.58
CA THR A 110 -14.15 9.03 -13.02
C THR A 110 -12.99 10.00 -13.20
N TRP A 111 -13.22 11.17 -13.80
CA TRP A 111 -12.17 12.18 -13.95
C TRP A 111 -11.65 12.71 -12.61
N THR A 112 -12.55 13.04 -11.68
CA THR A 112 -12.17 13.49 -10.33
C THR A 112 -11.34 12.41 -9.63
N TYR A 113 -11.77 11.16 -9.71
CA TYR A 113 -11.06 10.02 -9.13
C TYR A 113 -9.63 9.85 -9.71
N LEU A 114 -9.48 9.88 -11.04
CA LEU A 114 -8.17 9.76 -11.68
C LEU A 114 -7.23 10.90 -11.25
N ARG A 115 -7.77 12.11 -11.08
CA ARG A 115 -7.02 13.25 -10.57
C ARG A 115 -6.58 13.06 -9.13
N GLU A 116 -7.45 12.56 -8.26
CA GLU A 116 -7.14 12.32 -6.84
C GLU A 116 -6.01 11.28 -6.70
N ILE A 117 -6.07 10.18 -7.46
CA ILE A 117 -4.98 9.19 -7.48
C ILE A 117 -3.69 9.82 -7.97
N LYS A 118 -3.75 10.56 -9.09
CA LYS A 118 -2.57 11.24 -9.65
C LYS A 118 -1.92 12.17 -8.62
N GLN A 119 -2.72 12.98 -7.94
CA GLN A 119 -2.24 13.89 -6.90
C GLN A 119 -1.65 13.16 -5.69
N ALA A 120 -2.21 12.00 -5.32
CA ALA A 120 -1.63 11.20 -4.25
C ALA A 120 -0.26 10.62 -4.65
N LEU A 121 -0.12 10.12 -5.87
CA LEU A 121 1.16 9.64 -6.39
C LEU A 121 2.22 10.76 -6.47
N GLU A 122 1.82 11.94 -6.94
CA GLU A 122 2.68 13.15 -6.98
C GLU A 122 3.16 13.59 -5.59
N ARG A 123 2.45 13.23 -4.51
CA ARG A 123 2.89 13.48 -3.13
C ARG A 123 3.83 12.39 -2.60
N VAL A 124 3.66 11.15 -3.06
CA VAL A 124 4.52 10.03 -2.67
C VAL A 124 5.92 10.18 -3.27
N GLU A 125 6.02 10.62 -4.52
CA GLU A 125 7.29 10.75 -5.25
C GLU A 125 8.36 11.57 -4.50
N PRO A 126 8.12 12.83 -4.07
CA PRO A 126 9.14 13.62 -3.36
C PRO A 126 9.47 13.03 -1.98
N LEU A 127 8.54 12.32 -1.32
CA LEU A 127 8.81 11.64 -0.06
C LEU A 127 9.77 10.46 -0.26
N CYS A 128 9.61 9.71 -1.35
CA CYS A 128 10.54 8.65 -1.72
C CYS A 128 11.94 9.21 -2.04
N GLN A 129 12.02 10.31 -2.81
CA GLN A 129 13.31 10.94 -3.10
C GLN A 129 14.02 11.43 -1.83
N LEU A 130 13.30 12.13 -0.95
CA LEU A 130 13.85 12.63 0.31
C LEU A 130 14.25 11.48 1.26
N LEU A 131 13.50 10.39 1.25
CA LEU A 131 13.82 9.17 2.02
C LEU A 131 15.13 8.54 1.55
N ASN A 132 15.36 8.48 0.23
CA ASN A 132 16.62 8.00 -0.35
C ASN A 132 17.80 8.91 0.04
N ASP A 133 17.63 10.23 -0.09
CA ASP A 133 18.68 11.20 0.24
C ASP A 133 19.05 11.12 1.73
N ALA A 134 18.06 11.04 2.63
CA ALA A 134 18.28 10.87 4.05
C ALA A 134 18.99 9.55 4.38
N SER A 135 18.56 8.44 3.76
CA SER A 135 19.19 7.13 3.94
C SER A 135 20.65 7.14 3.49
N TYR A 136 20.94 7.80 2.35
CA TYR A 136 22.29 7.95 1.83
C TYR A 136 23.19 8.83 2.72
N ALA A 137 22.67 9.94 3.24
CA ALA A 137 23.39 10.80 4.19
C ALA A 137 23.76 10.05 5.48
N ILE A 138 22.83 9.23 5.99
CA ILE A 138 23.06 8.36 7.14
C ILE A 138 24.16 7.32 6.84
N LEU A 139 24.12 6.70 5.65
CA LEU A 139 25.16 5.76 5.21
C LEU A 139 26.56 6.40 5.13
N ILE A 140 26.67 7.62 4.60
CA ILE A 140 27.94 8.36 4.57
C ILE A 140 28.43 8.63 5.99
N SER A 141 27.55 9.08 6.88
CA SER A 141 27.88 9.36 8.28
C SER A 141 28.40 8.11 9.00
N LEU A 142 27.76 6.96 8.75
CA LEU A 142 28.20 5.66 9.23
C LEU A 142 29.60 5.29 8.73
N ALA A 143 29.84 5.42 7.43
CA ALA A 143 31.12 5.09 6.81
C ALA A 143 32.29 5.99 7.27
N THR A 144 32.01 7.25 7.60
CA THR A 144 33.03 8.18 8.12
C THR A 144 33.34 7.95 9.61
N SER A 145 32.35 7.54 10.41
CA SER A 145 32.52 7.28 11.84
C SER A 145 33.46 6.11 12.13
N THR A 146 33.38 5.03 11.35
CA THR A 146 34.19 3.81 11.52
C THR A 146 35.70 4.05 11.36
N ALA A 147 36.12 5.13 10.71
CA ALA A 147 37.53 5.45 10.48
C ALA A 147 38.24 6.09 11.69
N SER A 148 37.52 6.49 12.76
CA SER A 148 38.00 7.53 13.67
C SER A 148 38.22 7.17 15.15
N VAL A 149 37.94 5.95 15.62
CA VAL A 149 37.98 5.68 17.08
C VAL A 149 38.97 4.57 17.49
N PRO A 150 40.05 4.91 18.24
CA PRO A 150 40.88 3.92 18.94
C PRO A 150 40.13 3.32 20.13
N LEU A 151 40.32 2.01 20.37
CA LEU A 151 39.72 1.22 21.46
C LEU A 151 39.73 1.98 22.80
N GLN A 152 38.64 2.66 23.15
CA GLN A 152 38.36 3.07 24.51
C GLN A 152 37.22 2.23 25.05
N THR A 153 37.47 1.66 26.23
CA THR A 153 36.63 0.75 26.98
C THR A 153 35.18 1.23 27.05
N ILE A 154 34.28 0.42 26.49
CA ILE A 154 32.85 0.65 26.39
C ILE A 154 32.23 0.68 27.79
N PRO A 155 31.59 1.78 28.21
CA PRO A 155 30.71 1.78 29.36
C PRO A 155 29.55 0.83 29.10
N THR A 156 29.29 -0.10 30.02
CA THR A 156 28.14 -1.02 29.94
C THR A 156 26.84 -0.20 29.91
N ILE A 157 26.24 -0.07 28.73
CA ILE A 157 24.97 0.63 28.53
C ILE A 157 23.86 -0.19 29.19
N PRO A 158 22.91 0.44 29.92
CA PRO A 158 21.75 -0.25 30.48
C PRO A 158 20.93 -0.95 29.39
N ASP A 159 20.28 -2.04 29.78
CA ASP A 159 19.58 -3.02 28.94
C ASP A 159 18.34 -2.44 28.22
N THR A 160 18.54 -1.51 27.29
CA THR A 160 17.47 -0.87 26.49
C THR A 160 16.89 -1.79 25.42
N SER A 161 17.58 -2.90 25.11
CA SER A 161 17.20 -3.89 24.10
C SER A 161 15.80 -4.45 24.32
N PHE A 162 15.44 -4.76 25.58
CA PHE A 162 14.12 -5.30 25.91
C PHE A 162 12.99 -4.30 25.60
N ALA A 163 13.20 -3.02 25.90
CA ALA A 163 12.20 -1.99 25.62
C ALA A 163 11.98 -1.83 24.11
N ILE A 164 13.06 -1.76 23.32
CA ILE A 164 13.01 -1.65 21.86
C ILE A 164 12.24 -2.83 21.24
N HIS A 165 12.53 -4.06 21.66
CA HIS A 165 11.82 -5.24 21.17
C HIS A 165 10.32 -5.17 21.45
N LEU A 166 9.92 -4.84 22.68
CA LEU A 166 8.52 -4.72 23.06
C LEU A 166 7.80 -3.62 22.25
N TYR A 167 8.46 -2.51 21.97
CA TYR A 167 7.91 -1.46 21.11
C TYR A 167 7.75 -1.91 19.66
N CYS A 168 8.71 -2.67 19.12
CA CYS A 168 8.62 -3.23 17.77
C CYS A 168 7.42 -4.17 17.63
N GLU A 169 7.17 -5.03 18.62
CA GLU A 169 6.00 -5.91 18.61
C GLU A 169 4.68 -5.13 18.68
N GLN A 170 4.61 -4.10 19.54
CA GLN A 170 3.42 -3.23 19.62
C GLN A 170 3.20 -2.49 18.31
N PHE A 171 4.27 -1.98 17.69
CA PHE A 171 4.23 -1.32 16.40
C PHE A 171 3.70 -2.26 15.30
N LEU A 172 4.29 -3.44 15.19
CA LEU A 172 3.88 -4.45 14.21
C LEU A 172 2.43 -4.88 14.42
N SER A 173 2.01 -5.07 15.66
CA SER A 173 0.63 -5.42 16.01
C SER A 173 -0.36 -4.33 15.56
N ALA A 174 -0.03 -3.06 15.76
CA ALA A 174 -0.86 -1.93 15.34
C ALA A 174 -0.87 -1.73 13.81
N LEU A 175 0.26 -1.98 13.15
CA LEU A 175 0.48 -1.73 11.73
C LEU A 175 -0.07 -2.85 10.84
N THR A 176 0.01 -4.11 11.30
CA THR A 176 -0.36 -5.30 10.54
C THR A 176 -1.79 -5.25 9.99
N PRO A 177 -2.83 -4.89 10.76
CA PRO A 177 -4.20 -4.78 10.25
C PRO A 177 -4.31 -3.74 9.11
N ARG A 178 -3.60 -2.62 9.21
CA ARG A 178 -3.63 -1.55 8.18
C ARG A 178 -2.94 -2.01 6.89
N LEU A 179 -1.76 -2.61 7.01
CA LEU A 179 -1.06 -3.19 5.85
C LEU A 179 -1.91 -4.29 5.18
N ASN A 180 -2.57 -5.14 5.98
CA ASN A 180 -3.46 -6.15 5.46
C ASN A 180 -4.66 -5.52 4.74
N GLY A 181 -5.21 -4.42 5.27
CA GLY A 181 -6.23 -3.62 4.58
C GLY A 181 -5.75 -3.10 3.22
N TRP A 182 -4.50 -2.63 3.12
CA TRP A 182 -3.94 -2.18 1.85
C TRP A 182 -3.87 -3.31 0.83
N LEU A 183 -3.45 -4.50 1.25
CA LEU A 183 -3.36 -5.68 0.39
C LEU A 183 -4.73 -6.25 0.03
N GLN A 184 -5.72 -6.20 0.93
CA GLN A 184 -7.08 -6.63 0.66
C GLN A 184 -7.73 -5.79 -0.46
N CYS A 185 -7.40 -4.50 -0.57
CA CYS A 185 -7.84 -3.67 -1.69
C CYS A 185 -7.40 -4.22 -3.05
N LEU A 186 -6.29 -4.96 -3.13
CA LEU A 186 -5.77 -5.53 -4.37
C LEU A 186 -6.46 -6.84 -4.78
N VAL A 187 -7.14 -7.52 -3.84
CA VAL A 187 -7.81 -8.80 -4.09
C VAL A 187 -9.20 -8.60 -4.70
N GLN A 188 -9.72 -7.37 -4.71
CA GLN A 188 -11.06 -7.11 -5.23
C GLN A 188 -11.15 -7.30 -6.76
N PRO A 189 -12.24 -7.89 -7.25
CA PRO A 189 -12.40 -8.26 -8.67
C PRO A 189 -12.57 -7.05 -9.61
N ALA A 190 -12.99 -5.90 -9.08
CA ALA A 190 -13.12 -4.67 -9.84
C ALA A 190 -11.76 -3.98 -9.92
N THR A 191 -11.05 -4.21 -11.02
CA THR A 191 -9.72 -3.65 -11.31
C THR A 191 -9.83 -2.47 -12.27
N PHE A 192 -8.77 -1.65 -12.40
CA PHE A 192 -8.68 -0.65 -13.49
C PHE A 192 -8.94 -1.33 -14.83
N ARG A 193 -8.44 -2.55 -14.98
CA ARG A 193 -8.64 -3.34 -16.18
C ARG A 193 -10.13 -3.52 -16.53
N TYR A 194 -10.95 -3.92 -15.56
CA TYR A 194 -12.38 -4.12 -15.83
C TYR A 194 -13.07 -2.79 -16.18
N ARG A 195 -12.79 -1.74 -15.41
CA ARG A 195 -13.45 -0.43 -15.55
C ARG A 195 -13.14 0.27 -16.87
N PHE A 196 -11.89 0.18 -17.33
CA PHE A 196 -11.42 0.88 -18.52
C PHE A 196 -11.22 -0.05 -19.72
N ALA A 197 -11.88 -1.23 -19.73
CA ALA A 197 -11.72 -2.22 -20.80
C ALA A 197 -12.02 -1.67 -22.20
N HIS A 198 -12.99 -0.76 -22.30
CA HIS A 198 -13.36 -0.09 -23.55
C HIS A 198 -12.28 0.87 -24.09
N LEU A 199 -11.27 1.23 -23.29
CA LEU A 199 -10.18 2.15 -23.67
C LEU A 199 -8.87 1.46 -24.02
N PHE A 200 -8.78 0.12 -23.91
CA PHE A 200 -7.54 -0.60 -24.13
C PHE A 200 -6.98 -0.52 -25.55
N SER A 201 -7.85 -0.44 -26.56
CA SER A 201 -7.42 -0.25 -27.94
C SER A 201 -6.67 1.07 -28.14
N ALA A 202 -7.07 2.11 -27.39
CA ALA A 202 -6.44 3.43 -27.43
C ALA A 202 -5.24 3.55 -26.48
N THR A 203 -5.27 2.83 -25.35
CA THR A 203 -4.27 2.97 -24.28
C THR A 203 -3.84 1.58 -23.75
N PRO A 204 -2.97 0.86 -24.47
CA PRO A 204 -2.59 -0.50 -24.10
C PRO A 204 -1.81 -0.60 -22.77
N THR A 205 -1.16 0.49 -22.34
CA THR A 205 -0.46 0.58 -21.04
C THR A 205 -1.40 0.42 -19.84
N LEU A 206 -2.72 0.61 -20.01
CA LEU A 206 -3.71 0.35 -18.96
C LEU A 206 -3.74 -1.10 -18.50
N LEU A 207 -3.33 -2.05 -19.35
CA LEU A 207 -3.28 -3.46 -18.98
C LEU A 207 -2.26 -3.74 -17.87
N GLN A 208 -1.29 -2.84 -17.66
CA GLN A 208 -0.22 -3.00 -16.68
C GLN A 208 -0.53 -2.32 -15.35
N ILE A 209 -1.47 -1.36 -15.32
CA ILE A 209 -1.64 -0.46 -14.17
C ILE A 209 -1.99 -1.20 -12.88
N ASP A 210 -2.85 -2.22 -12.93
CA ASP A 210 -3.23 -3.02 -11.75
C ASP A 210 -2.03 -3.78 -11.18
N ASN A 211 -1.19 -4.35 -12.06
CA ASN A 211 0.03 -5.05 -11.65
C ASN A 211 1.04 -4.07 -11.04
N THR A 212 1.18 -2.89 -11.62
CA THR A 212 2.11 -1.86 -11.13
C THR A 212 1.66 -1.29 -9.79
N ILE A 213 0.37 -1.02 -9.61
CA ILE A 213 -0.22 -0.63 -8.31
C ILE A 213 -0.02 -1.73 -7.27
N SER A 214 -0.27 -2.99 -7.64
CA SER A 214 -0.05 -4.13 -6.76
C SER A 214 1.40 -4.22 -6.30
N ARG A 215 2.36 -3.99 -7.20
CA ARG A 215 3.79 -3.94 -6.88
C ARG A 215 4.12 -2.78 -5.96
N LEU A 216 3.63 -1.57 -6.24
CA LEU A 216 3.83 -0.39 -5.40
C LEU A 216 3.38 -0.65 -3.95
N LEU A 217 2.17 -1.18 -3.77
CA LEU A 217 1.64 -1.49 -2.43
C LEU A 217 2.40 -2.63 -1.76
N LYS A 218 2.84 -3.65 -2.49
CA LYS A 218 3.68 -4.73 -1.94
C LYS A 218 5.05 -4.22 -1.49
N CYS A 219 5.69 -3.35 -2.27
CA CYS A 219 6.95 -2.70 -1.89
C CYS A 219 6.78 -1.88 -0.61
N ALA A 220 5.73 -1.05 -0.54
CA ALA A 220 5.44 -0.28 0.67
C ALA A 220 5.16 -1.19 1.88
N CYS A 221 4.37 -2.26 1.71
CA CYS A 221 4.12 -3.23 2.77
C CYS A 221 5.40 -3.87 3.27
N SER A 222 6.31 -4.30 2.38
CA SER A 222 7.57 -4.92 2.77
C SER A 222 8.49 -3.93 3.49
N LEU A 223 8.52 -2.66 3.06
CA LEU A 223 9.25 -1.60 3.75
C LEU A 223 8.78 -1.44 5.20
N PHE A 224 7.47 -1.32 5.44
CA PHE A 224 6.93 -1.08 6.79
C PHE A 224 6.83 -2.34 7.66
N ARG A 225 6.69 -3.52 7.07
CA ARG A 225 6.54 -4.79 7.79
C ARG A 225 7.87 -5.45 8.09
N ASP A 226 8.82 -5.36 7.16
CA ASP A 226 10.04 -6.17 7.21
C ASP A 226 11.23 -5.25 7.51
N THR A 227 11.53 -4.29 6.63
CA THR A 227 12.74 -3.45 6.74
C THR A 227 12.73 -2.55 7.97
N LEU A 228 11.61 -1.88 8.25
CA LEU A 228 11.56 -0.89 9.32
C LEU A 228 11.75 -1.52 10.72
N PRO A 229 11.01 -2.57 11.12
CA PRO A 229 11.26 -3.25 12.40
C PRO A 229 12.68 -3.81 12.54
N GLU A 230 13.23 -4.38 11.47
CA GLU A 230 14.62 -4.86 11.48
C GLU A 230 15.60 -3.72 11.75
N LEU A 231 15.38 -2.54 11.15
CA LEU A 231 16.24 -1.36 11.33
C LEU A 231 16.29 -0.88 12.79
N SER A 232 15.20 -1.00 13.55
CA SER A 232 15.18 -0.61 14.97
C SER A 232 15.90 -1.56 15.91
N THR A 233 16.01 -2.83 15.54
CA THR A 233 16.69 -3.85 16.36
C THR A 233 18.11 -4.15 15.88
N ALA A 234 18.48 -3.62 14.71
CA ALA A 234 19.73 -3.90 14.04
C ALA A 234 20.95 -3.37 14.82
N GLN A 235 22.02 -4.15 14.77
CA GLN A 235 23.32 -3.68 15.23
C GLN A 235 23.95 -2.74 14.19
N GLN A 236 24.96 -1.96 14.60
CA GLN A 236 25.59 -0.96 13.74
C GLN A 236 26.09 -1.52 12.39
N GLU A 237 26.57 -2.76 12.37
CA GLU A 237 27.04 -3.44 11.15
C GLU A 237 25.88 -3.79 10.20
N GLU A 238 24.71 -4.12 10.74
CA GLU A 238 23.51 -4.53 9.99
C GLU A 238 22.73 -3.32 9.45
N ILE A 239 22.78 -2.18 10.15
CA ILE A 239 22.10 -0.94 9.75
C ILE A 239 22.49 -0.53 8.32
N THR A 240 23.75 -0.70 7.94
CA THR A 240 24.22 -0.36 6.58
C THR A 240 23.48 -1.19 5.51
N ALA A 241 23.34 -2.50 5.72
CA ALA A 241 22.64 -3.37 4.79
C ALA A 241 21.15 -3.04 4.72
N LEU A 242 20.52 -2.72 5.85
CA LEU A 242 19.10 -2.37 5.93
C LEU A 242 18.79 -1.01 5.31
N LEU A 243 19.68 -0.03 5.43
CA LEU A 243 19.53 1.27 4.73
C LEU A 243 19.66 1.11 3.21
N LEU A 244 20.55 0.22 2.74
CA LEU A 244 20.64 -0.10 1.31
C LEU A 244 19.38 -0.81 0.80
N ASP A 245 18.85 -1.75 1.58
CA ASP A 245 17.58 -2.43 1.26
C ASP A 245 16.41 -1.45 1.25
N LEU A 246 16.35 -0.51 2.20
CA LEU A 246 15.39 0.59 2.23
C LEU A 246 15.48 1.41 0.94
N MET A 247 16.67 1.87 0.55
CA MET A 247 16.87 2.64 -0.68
C MET A 247 16.43 1.86 -1.92
N GLN A 248 16.80 0.57 -2.03
CA GLN A 248 16.38 -0.27 -3.15
C GLN A 248 14.86 -0.41 -3.24
N LYS A 249 14.18 -0.60 -2.09
CA LYS A 249 12.70 -0.66 -2.05
C LYS A 249 12.07 0.67 -2.47
N VAL A 250 12.65 1.79 -2.05
CA VAL A 250 12.19 3.13 -2.42
C VAL A 250 12.39 3.42 -3.90
N ASP A 251 13.53 3.03 -4.49
CA ASP A 251 13.77 3.11 -5.94
C ASP A 251 12.75 2.30 -6.73
N LEU A 252 12.42 1.08 -6.26
CA LEU A 252 11.38 0.27 -6.87
C LEU A 252 10.01 0.94 -6.80
N MET A 253 9.69 1.62 -5.70
CA MET A 253 8.45 2.40 -5.56
C MET A 253 8.40 3.56 -6.55
N LEU A 254 9.48 4.34 -6.67
CA LEU A 254 9.60 5.42 -7.66
C LEU A 254 9.38 4.92 -9.09
N GLN A 255 10.02 3.80 -9.44
CA GLN A 255 9.83 3.17 -10.74
C GLN A 255 8.36 2.76 -10.97
N GLN A 256 7.67 2.23 -9.95
CA GLN A 256 6.25 1.90 -10.08
C GLN A 256 5.38 3.15 -10.26
N ILE A 257 5.69 4.24 -9.55
CA ILE A 257 4.97 5.51 -9.67
C ILE A 257 5.07 6.04 -11.10
N ASP A 258 6.26 6.09 -11.69
CA ASP A 258 6.46 6.54 -13.08
C ASP A 258 5.62 5.73 -14.07
N MET A 259 5.62 4.41 -13.90
CA MET A 259 4.84 3.49 -14.75
C MET A 259 3.32 3.70 -14.62
N ILE A 260 2.82 4.14 -13.46
CA ILE A 260 1.40 4.44 -13.23
C ILE A 260 1.04 5.84 -13.76
N MET A 261 1.94 6.81 -13.63
CA MET A 261 1.67 8.21 -13.96
C MET A 261 1.36 8.42 -15.46
N VAL A 262 2.06 7.73 -16.36
CA VAL A 262 1.84 7.84 -17.81
C VAL A 262 0.40 7.45 -18.24
N PRO A 263 -0.12 6.25 -17.91
CA PRO A 263 -1.49 5.90 -18.25
C PRO A 263 -2.52 6.78 -17.52
N LEU A 264 -2.30 7.15 -16.26
CA LEU A 264 -3.20 8.06 -15.55
C LEU A 264 -3.31 9.44 -16.20
N HIS A 265 -2.19 9.99 -16.66
CA HIS A 265 -2.19 11.27 -17.37
C HIS A 265 -2.97 11.17 -18.70
N THR A 266 -2.80 10.06 -19.42
CA THR A 266 -3.53 9.79 -20.67
C THR A 266 -5.03 9.69 -20.44
N LEU A 267 -5.45 8.91 -19.43
CA LEU A 267 -6.86 8.81 -19.03
C LEU A 267 -7.41 10.18 -18.60
N SER A 268 -6.67 10.90 -17.75
CA SER A 268 -7.11 12.21 -17.25
C SER A 268 -7.36 13.19 -18.40
N LYS A 269 -6.54 13.17 -19.46
CA LYS A 269 -6.73 13.98 -20.67
C LYS A 269 -7.95 13.54 -21.49
N GLN A 270 -8.13 12.24 -21.72
CA GLN A 270 -9.28 11.72 -22.46
C GLN A 270 -10.59 12.10 -21.79
N PHE A 271 -10.65 11.97 -20.47
CA PHE A 271 -11.82 12.37 -19.71
C PHE A 271 -11.95 13.92 -19.65
N ALA A 272 -10.87 14.69 -19.49
CA ALA A 272 -11.00 16.16 -19.51
C ALA A 272 -11.67 16.68 -20.81
N LEU A 273 -11.28 16.16 -21.98
CA LEU A 273 -11.84 16.56 -23.28
C LEU A 273 -13.32 16.19 -23.43
N GLY A 274 -13.73 15.04 -22.90
CA GLY A 274 -15.14 14.61 -22.88
C GLY A 274 -16.04 15.55 -22.07
N ALA A 275 -15.46 16.29 -21.11
CA ALA A 275 -16.17 17.29 -20.33
C ALA A 275 -16.27 18.67 -21.03
N GLU A 276 -15.38 18.98 -21.97
CA GLU A 276 -15.32 20.29 -22.66
C GLU A 276 -16.08 20.33 -23.99
N MET A 277 -16.20 19.19 -24.69
CA MET A 277 -16.80 19.14 -26.03
C MET A 277 -18.34 19.04 -26.04
N ARG A 278 -19.05 19.23 -24.91
CA ARG A 278 -20.52 19.09 -24.82
C ARG A 278 -21.13 20.10 -23.87
#